data_AF-A0A7X8TFW9-F1
#
_entry.id   AF-A0A7X8TFW9-F1
#
_cell.length_a   1.000
_cell.length_b   1.000
_cell.length_c   1.000
_cell.angle_alpha   90.00
_cell.angle_beta   90.00
_cell.angle_gamma   90.00
#
_symmetry.space_group_name_H-M   'P 1'
#
loop_
_entity.id
_entity.type
_entity.pdbx_description
1 polymer ?
#
loop_
_entity_poly.entity_id
_entity_poly.type
_entity_poly.pdbx_seq_one_letter_code
_entity_poly.pdbx_strand_id
1 'polypeptide(L)'
;MESVLTLALMLLAVHWLLDYPLQGDFLSKAKQSGPLRVYHLIAHSGIQGAGVAVITGNIWLGLLEWLAHTAIDEAKVRGRTTFAQDQASHIACRAAWLVYLLLSATLLHGSSISPWWR
;
A
#
# COMPACT_ATOMS: atom_id res chain seq x y z
N MET A 1 -7.18 20.36 -1.79
CA MET A 1 -5.93 19.98 -2.49
C MET A 1 -4.89 19.49 -1.50
N GLU A 2 -4.59 20.28 -0.46
CA GLU A 2 -3.63 19.92 0.60
C GLU A 2 -3.91 18.55 1.23
N SER A 3 -5.14 18.26 1.63
CA SER A 3 -5.53 16.96 2.21
C SER A 3 -5.24 15.75 1.29
N VAL A 4 -5.45 15.91 -0.02
CA VAL A 4 -5.17 14.87 -1.02
C VAL A 4 -3.67 14.66 -1.15
N LEU A 5 -2.90 15.74 -1.16
CA LEU A 5 -1.43 15.68 -1.20
C LEU A 5 -0.87 15.04 0.08
N THR A 6 -1.40 15.38 1.24
CA THR A 6 -1.05 14.73 2.51
C THR A 6 -1.33 13.24 2.45
N LEU A 7 -2.51 12.82 1.99
CA LEU A 7 -2.85 11.40 1.88
C LEU A 7 -1.91 10.66 0.90
N ALA A 8 -1.65 11.24 -0.27
CA ALA A 8 -0.72 10.69 -1.25
C ALA A 8 0.69 10.52 -0.66
N LEU A 9 1.18 11.55 0.03
CA LEU A 9 2.48 11.53 0.69
C LEU A 9 2.53 10.48 1.80
N MET A 10 1.48 10.37 2.62
CA MET A 10 1.42 9.38 3.71
C MET A 10 1.41 7.95 3.19
N LEU A 11 0.66 7.66 2.11
CA LEU A 11 0.65 6.34 1.48
C LEU A 11 2.03 5.95 0.92
N LEU A 12 2.78 6.90 0.36
CA LEU A 12 4.16 6.67 -0.07
C LEU A 12 5.13 6.56 1.11
N ALA A 13 4.97 7.41 2.13
CA ALA A 13 5.84 7.42 3.30
C ALA A 13 5.75 6.10 4.07
N VAL A 14 4.55 5.55 4.27
CA VAL A 14 4.40 4.26 4.97
C VAL A 14 5.02 3.10 4.20
N HIS A 15 4.94 3.12 2.87
CA HIS A 15 5.61 2.14 2.02
C HIS A 15 7.10 2.11 2.30
N TRP A 16 7.73 3.28 2.15
CA TRP A 16 9.16 3.43 2.29
C TRP A 16 9.61 3.15 3.71
N LEU A 17 8.85 3.60 4.72
CA LEU A 17 9.12 3.30 6.13
C LEU A 17 9.14 1.79 6.40
N LEU A 18 8.18 1.06 5.83
CA LEU A 18 8.05 -0.37 6.04
C LEU A 18 9.05 -1.22 5.23
N ASP A 19 9.46 -0.74 4.04
CA ASP A 19 10.39 -1.45 3.15
C ASP A 19 11.87 -1.13 3.36
N TYR A 20 12.21 0.07 3.83
CA TYR A 20 13.60 0.49 3.96
C TYR A 20 14.08 0.39 5.42
N PRO A 21 13.55 1.16 6.39
CA PRO A 21 13.92 0.99 7.80
C PRO A 21 13.43 -0.32 8.44
N LEU A 22 12.19 -0.74 8.21
CA LEU A 22 11.56 -1.81 9.00
C LEU A 22 11.68 -3.20 8.36
N GLN A 23 12.08 -3.29 7.08
CA GLN A 23 12.47 -4.54 6.46
C GLN A 23 13.98 -4.69 6.50
N GLY A 24 14.49 -5.13 7.65
CA GLY A 24 15.90 -5.46 7.80
C GLY A 24 16.34 -6.67 6.96
N ASP A 25 17.66 -6.86 6.90
CA ASP A 25 18.34 -7.93 6.17
C ASP A 25 17.75 -9.33 6.40
N PHE A 26 17.39 -9.64 7.64
CA PHE A 26 16.75 -10.90 8.01
C PHE A 26 15.46 -11.12 7.21
N LEU A 27 14.54 -10.16 7.24
CA LEU A 27 13.23 -10.30 6.62
C LEU A 27 13.33 -10.38 5.10
N SER A 28 14.21 -9.55 4.51
CA SER A 28 14.50 -9.55 3.07
C SER A 28 14.99 -10.92 2.58
N LYS A 29 15.99 -11.51 3.26
CA LYS A 29 16.52 -12.84 2.94
C LYS A 29 15.51 -13.95 3.24
N ALA A 30 14.79 -13.84 4.36
CA ALA A 30 13.81 -14.84 4.79
C ALA A 30 12.64 -14.96 3.80
N LYS A 31 12.07 -13.84 3.33
CA LYS A 31 10.97 -13.85 2.35
C LYS A 31 11.39 -14.29 0.95
N GLN A 32 12.68 -14.24 0.64
CA GLN A 32 13.24 -14.70 -0.64
C GLN A 32 13.48 -16.21 -0.67
N SER A 33 14.24 -16.74 0.30
CA SER A 33 14.69 -18.15 0.26
C SER A 33 14.92 -18.79 1.64
N GLY A 34 14.53 -18.13 2.74
CA GLY A 34 14.73 -18.64 4.09
C GLY A 34 13.68 -19.65 4.58
N PRO A 35 13.85 -20.19 5.80
CA PRO A 35 12.85 -21.03 6.43
C PRO A 35 11.54 -20.25 6.62
N LEU A 36 10.40 -20.94 6.49
CA LEU A 36 9.07 -20.31 6.57
C LEU A 36 8.91 -19.09 5.63
N ARG A 37 9.54 -19.13 4.45
CA ARG A 37 9.54 -18.06 3.45
C ARG A 37 8.17 -17.43 3.21
N VAL A 38 7.15 -18.27 3.03
CA VAL A 38 5.77 -17.84 2.75
C VAL A 38 5.21 -17.03 3.92
N TYR A 39 5.49 -17.45 5.16
CA TYR A 39 5.06 -16.71 6.34
C TYR A 39 5.74 -15.33 6.41
N HIS A 40 7.05 -15.25 6.18
CA HIS A 40 7.77 -13.98 6.16
C HIS A 40 7.28 -13.03 5.07
N LEU A 41 6.99 -13.55 3.89
CA LEU A 41 6.38 -12.79 2.80
C LEU A 41 5.01 -12.23 3.22
N ILE A 42 4.11 -13.10 3.70
CA ILE A 42 2.77 -12.72 4.11
C ILE A 42 2.81 -11.73 5.28
N ALA A 43 3.70 -11.91 6.26
CA ALA A 43 3.85 -11.01 7.40
C ALA A 43 4.35 -9.62 6.97
N HIS A 44 5.34 -9.56 6.08
CA HIS A 44 5.82 -8.30 5.51
C HIS A 44 4.74 -7.59 4.70
N SER A 45 4.02 -8.29 3.83
CA SER A 45 2.90 -7.70 3.11
C SER A 45 1.73 -7.30 4.05
N GLY A 46 1.56 -8.02 5.15
CA GLY A 46 0.52 -7.74 6.14
C GLY A 46 0.75 -6.43 6.87
N ILE A 47 1.98 -6.11 7.25
CA ILE A 47 2.30 -4.80 7.85
C ILE A 47 2.12 -3.65 6.85
N GLN A 48 2.35 -3.89 5.55
CA GLN A 48 2.07 -2.92 4.48
C GLN A 48 0.57 -2.66 4.34
N GLY A 49 -0.24 -3.73 4.32
CA GLY A 49 -1.70 -3.62 4.36
C GLY A 49 -2.22 -2.89 5.60
N ALA A 50 -1.65 -3.18 6.78
CA ALA A 50 -1.98 -2.48 8.01
C ALA A 50 -1.63 -0.98 7.94
N GLY A 51 -0.49 -0.63 7.35
CA GLY A 51 -0.10 0.76 7.10
C GLY A 51 -1.11 1.52 6.24
N VAL A 52 -1.59 0.90 5.15
CA VAL A 52 -2.65 1.46 4.31
C VAL A 52 -3.96 1.60 5.09
N ALA A 53 -4.37 0.59 5.88
CA ALA A 53 -5.59 0.68 6.68
C ALA A 53 -5.53 1.83 7.71
N VAL A 54 -4.39 2.01 8.39
CA VAL A 54 -4.19 3.09 9.37
C VAL A 54 -4.28 4.46 8.71
N ILE A 55 -3.61 4.66 7.57
CA ILE A 55 -3.58 5.96 6.89
C ILE A 55 -4.94 6.31 6.27
N THR A 56 -5.62 5.32 5.69
CA THR A 56 -6.89 5.55 4.98
C THR A 56 -8.11 5.46 5.88
N GLY A 57 -7.98 4.89 7.08
CA GLY A 57 -9.11 4.53 7.94
C GLY A 57 -9.98 3.41 7.37
N ASN A 58 -9.50 2.66 6.36
CA ASN A 58 -10.28 1.67 5.63
C ASN A 58 -9.61 0.28 5.67
N ILE A 59 -10.22 -0.63 6.44
CA ILE A 59 -9.70 -2.00 6.60
C ILE A 59 -9.71 -2.81 5.29
N TRP A 60 -10.69 -2.57 4.41
CA TRP A 60 -10.80 -3.30 3.15
C TRP A 60 -9.69 -2.91 2.18
N LEU A 61 -9.32 -1.62 2.13
CA LEU A 61 -8.15 -1.20 1.36
C LEU A 61 -6.85 -1.78 1.93
N GLY A 62 -6.74 -1.90 3.25
CA GLY A 62 -5.61 -2.60 3.86
C GLY A 62 -5.53 -4.08 3.50
N LEU A 63 -6.65 -4.80 3.50
CA LEU A 63 -6.69 -6.21 3.08
C LEU A 63 -6.36 -6.37 1.58
N LEU A 64 -6.83 -5.45 0.74
CA LEU A 64 -6.50 -5.45 -0.69
C LEU A 64 -5.02 -5.12 -0.94
N GLU A 65 -4.45 -4.15 -0.23
CA GLU A 65 -3.01 -3.86 -0.27
C GLU A 65 -2.21 -5.09 0.19
N TRP A 66 -2.64 -5.78 1.25
CA TRP A 66 -1.95 -6.99 1.70
C TRP A 66 -1.86 -8.02 0.56
N LEU A 67 -2.99 -8.34 -0.07
CA LEU A 67 -3.02 -9.30 -1.19
C LEU A 67 -2.18 -8.83 -2.38
N ALA A 68 -2.31 -7.56 -2.77
CA ALA A 68 -1.55 -7.00 -3.88
C ALA A 68 -0.04 -6.98 -3.60
N HIS A 69 0.36 -6.55 -2.40
CA HIS A 69 1.76 -6.48 -1.99
C HIS A 69 2.39 -7.87 -1.92
N THR A 70 1.65 -8.89 -1.44
CA THR A 70 2.11 -10.29 -1.49
C THR A 70 2.35 -10.75 -2.92
N ALA A 71 1.46 -10.43 -3.86
CA ALA A 71 1.62 -10.81 -5.26
C ALA A 71 2.81 -10.10 -5.94
N ILE A 72 3.00 -8.80 -5.68
CA ILE A 72 4.12 -8.01 -6.23
C ILE A 72 5.45 -8.54 -5.69
N ASP A 73 5.57 -8.71 -4.38
CA ASP A 73 6.79 -9.23 -3.76
C ASP A 73 7.10 -10.67 -4.20
N GLU A 74 6.08 -11.54 -4.32
CA GLU A 74 6.29 -12.90 -4.84
C GLU A 74 6.84 -12.83 -6.27
N ALA A 75 6.30 -11.97 -7.13
CA ALA A 75 6.83 -11.80 -8.48
C ALA A 75 8.31 -11.37 -8.47
N LYS A 76 8.67 -10.43 -7.59
CA LYS A 76 10.05 -9.95 -7.42
C LYS A 76 11.00 -11.04 -6.90
N VAL A 77 10.66 -11.72 -5.80
CA VAL A 77 11.54 -12.76 -5.23
C VAL A 77 11.68 -13.99 -6.15
N ARG A 78 10.73 -14.18 -7.08
CA ARG A 78 10.82 -15.18 -8.15
C ARG A 78 11.53 -14.70 -9.41
N GLY A 79 12.06 -13.47 -9.43
CA GLY A 79 12.80 -12.91 -10.54
C GLY A 79 11.94 -12.61 -11.78
N ARG A 80 10.62 -12.45 -11.61
CA ARG A 80 9.70 -12.09 -12.72
C ARG A 80 9.70 -10.58 -13.01
N THR A 81 10.17 -9.78 -12.07
CA THR A 81 10.28 -8.33 -12.17
C THR A 81 11.66 -7.85 -11.76
N THR A 82 12.07 -6.68 -12.27
CA THR A 82 13.24 -5.96 -11.77
C THR A 82 12.89 -5.17 -10.50
N PHE A 83 13.92 -4.70 -9.78
CA PHE A 83 13.70 -3.82 -8.62
C PHE A 83 12.95 -2.53 -8.99
N ALA A 84 13.20 -1.96 -10.17
CA ALA A 84 12.46 -0.77 -10.63
C ALA A 84 10.98 -1.07 -10.90
N GLN A 85 10.68 -2.23 -11.50
CA GLN A 85 9.31 -2.66 -11.77
C GLN A 85 8.54 -3.00 -10.47
N ASP A 86 9.23 -3.60 -9.50
CA ASP A 86 8.74 -3.84 -8.14
C ASP A 86 8.29 -2.53 -7.47
N GLN A 87 9.18 -1.55 -7.37
CA GLN A 87 8.88 -0.25 -6.77
C GLN A 87 7.77 0.51 -7.52
N ALA A 88 7.79 0.49 -8.86
CA ALA A 88 6.74 1.09 -9.67
C ALA A 88 5.37 0.44 -9.41
N SER A 89 5.32 -0.88 -9.22
CA SER A 89 4.09 -1.62 -8.93
C SER A 89 3.52 -1.25 -7.56
N HIS A 90 4.37 -1.14 -6.54
CA HIS A 90 3.94 -0.69 -5.19
C HIS A 90 3.40 0.74 -5.19
N ILE A 91 4.06 1.66 -5.91
CA ILE A 91 3.59 3.04 -6.09
C ILE A 91 2.25 3.07 -6.85
N ALA A 92 2.13 2.31 -7.94
CA ALA A 92 0.90 2.22 -8.72
C ALA A 92 -0.28 1.68 -7.91
N CYS A 93 -0.04 0.68 -7.05
CA CYS A 93 -1.06 0.14 -6.14
C CYS A 93 -1.60 1.21 -5.18
N ARG A 94 -0.72 2.01 -4.58
CA ARG A 94 -1.10 3.13 -3.70
C ARG A 94 -1.82 4.25 -4.44
N ALA A 95 -1.38 4.55 -5.66
CA ALA A 95 -2.08 5.49 -6.53
C ALA A 95 -3.51 5.01 -6.83
N ALA A 96 -3.70 3.70 -7.04
CA ALA A 96 -5.03 3.12 -7.23
C ALA A 96 -5.92 3.28 -5.99
N TRP A 97 -5.39 3.10 -4.78
CA TRP A 97 -6.15 3.37 -3.54
C TRP A 97 -6.52 4.84 -3.37
N LEU A 98 -5.59 5.75 -3.66
CA LEU A 98 -5.87 7.18 -3.64
C LEU A 98 -6.99 7.54 -4.62
N VAL A 99 -6.90 7.05 -5.87
CA VAL A 99 -7.94 7.27 -6.89
C VAL A 99 -9.28 6.68 -6.46
N TYR A 100 -9.29 5.45 -5.93
CA TYR A 100 -10.50 4.83 -5.41
C TYR A 100 -11.13 5.68 -4.30
N LEU A 101 -10.35 6.18 -3.35
CA LEU A 101 -10.85 7.03 -2.26
C LEU A 101 -11.44 8.33 -2.81
N LEU A 102 -10.76 8.98 -3.75
CA LEU A 102 -11.26 10.21 -4.39
C LEU A 102 -12.59 9.97 -5.14
N LEU A 103 -12.68 8.88 -5.90
CA LEU A 103 -13.90 8.51 -6.61
C LEU A 103 -15.03 8.11 -5.66
N SER A 104 -14.72 7.38 -4.59
CA SER A 104 -15.72 7.00 -3.59
C SER A 104 -16.27 8.22 -2.86
N ALA A 105 -15.42 9.21 -2.55
CA ALA A 105 -15.83 10.45 -1.93
C ALA A 105 -16.75 11.28 -2.83
N THR A 106 -16.45 11.38 -4.13
CA THR A 106 -17.26 12.13 -5.10
C THR A 106 -18.58 11.43 -5.45
N LEU A 107 -18.60 10.09 -5.47
CA LEU A 107 -19.82 9.31 -5.74
C LEU A 107 -20.77 9.26 -4.53
N LEU A 108 -20.23 9.20 -3.30
CA LEU A 108 -21.03 9.20 -2.07
C LEU A 108 -21.51 10.60 -1.70
N HIS A 109 -20.71 11.64 -1.96
CA HIS A 109 -21.15 13.03 -1.92
C HIS A 109 -21.69 13.43 -3.29
N GLY A 110 -22.83 12.85 -3.67
CA GLY A 110 -23.62 13.35 -4.79
C GLY A 110 -23.76 14.87 -4.68
N SER A 111 -23.74 15.53 -5.83
CA SER A 111 -23.84 16.97 -6.03
C SER A 111 -24.86 17.67 -5.12
N SER A 112 -24.46 18.01 -3.91
CA SER A 112 -25.07 19.06 -3.10
C SER A 112 -24.02 20.12 -2.86
N ILE A 113 -23.77 20.93 -3.89
CA ILE A 113 -23.35 22.30 -3.65
C ILE A 113 -24.51 22.98 -2.95
N SER A 114 -24.40 23.01 -1.64
CA SER A 114 -25.26 23.74 -0.75
C SER A 114 -24.34 24.61 0.11
N PRO A 115 -24.00 25.84 -0.31
CA PRO A 115 -23.31 26.79 0.56
C PRO A 115 -24.35 27.55 1.41
N TRP A 116 -24.70 26.99 2.56
CA TRP A 116 -25.64 27.59 3.52
C TRP A 116 -25.10 27.32 4.94
N TRP A 117 -24.01 28.02 5.28
CA TRP A 117 -23.72 28.49 6.65
C TRP A 117 -23.77 27.51 7.85
N ARG A 118 -23.08 26.37 7.85
CA ARG A 118 -22.76 25.69 9.12
C ARG A 118 -21.32 25.17 9.16
#